data_AF-A0A975YER7-F1
#
_entry.id   AF-A0A975YER7-F1
#
_cell.length_a   1.000
_cell.length_b   1.000
_cell.length_c   1.000
_cell.angle_alpha   90.00
_cell.angle_beta   90.00
_cell.angle_gamma   90.00
#
_symmetry.space_group_name_H-M   'P 1'
#
loop_
_entity.id
_entity.type
_entity.pdbx_description
1 polymer ?
#
loop_
_entity_poly.entity_id
_entity_poly.type
_entity_poly.pdbx_seq_one_letter_code
_entity_poly.pdbx_strand_id
1 'polypeptide(L)'
;MMRSFVTAAFAAALIPVTAGVSAAQDAAELAVARGVLLQLQARSFAENLEYCGYIGRLPDGRLTATEVSRGDTWGCLSRGDESRFVEIVASFHTHAGFDRAADSEVPSTDDLRGDVAERVNGYVATPGGRLWYIDYRRAVATQVCGLGCMGQDPDFIPGDAGPIAQSYTLQQLQVREGH
;
A
#
# COMPACT_ATOMS: atom_id res chain seq x y z
N MET A 1 29.85 56.17 -41.20
CA MET A 1 29.40 54.78 -40.97
C MET A 1 29.44 54.51 -39.47
N MET A 2 28.30 54.52 -38.78
CA MET A 2 28.22 54.10 -37.38
C MET A 2 26.94 53.29 -37.24
N ARG A 3 27.08 51.99 -36.98
CA ARG A 3 25.99 51.02 -36.94
C ARG A 3 25.30 51.06 -35.58
N SER A 4 23.99 51.22 -35.61
CA SER A 4 23.07 50.99 -34.50
C SER A 4 23.20 49.58 -33.93
N PHE A 5 23.16 49.46 -32.61
CA PHE A 5 22.78 48.22 -31.94
C PHE A 5 21.84 48.59 -30.79
N VAL A 6 20.54 48.35 -30.99
CA VAL A 6 19.54 48.36 -29.93
C VAL A 6 19.45 46.92 -29.42
N THR A 7 19.93 46.69 -28.20
CA THR A 7 19.85 45.40 -27.52
C THR A 7 18.42 45.23 -26.99
N ALA A 8 17.64 44.35 -27.61
CA ALA A 8 16.34 43.93 -27.09
C ALA A 8 16.55 43.01 -25.88
N ALA A 9 16.17 43.46 -24.69
CA ALA A 9 16.14 42.63 -23.49
C ALA A 9 14.90 41.73 -23.53
N PHE A 10 15.09 40.45 -23.82
CA PHE A 10 14.07 39.42 -23.62
C PHE A 10 13.93 39.15 -22.12
N ALA A 11 12.87 39.65 -21.51
CA ALA A 11 12.45 39.23 -20.18
C ALA A 11 11.84 37.82 -20.29
N ALA A 12 12.63 36.79 -19.96
CA ALA A 12 12.13 35.44 -19.81
C ALA A 12 11.20 35.39 -18.59
N ALA A 13 9.89 35.34 -18.84
CA ALA A 13 8.90 35.08 -17.80
C ALA A 13 9.13 33.66 -17.25
N LEU A 14 9.60 33.58 -16.00
CA LEU A 14 9.64 32.34 -15.23
C LEU A 14 8.20 31.90 -14.97
N ILE A 15 7.70 30.98 -15.80
CA ILE A 15 6.48 30.24 -15.50
C ILE A 15 6.83 29.28 -14.35
N PRO A 16 6.22 29.39 -13.16
CA PRO A 16 6.40 28.39 -12.15
C PRO A 16 5.76 27.10 -12.66
N VAL A 17 6.60 26.15 -13.07
CA VAL A 17 6.19 24.76 -13.25
C VAL A 17 5.81 24.27 -11.86
N THR A 18 4.51 24.19 -11.59
CA THR A 18 4.01 23.47 -10.43
C THR A 18 4.42 22.01 -10.61
N ALA A 19 5.54 21.65 -9.96
CA ALA A 19 5.96 20.28 -9.81
C ALA A 19 4.75 19.47 -9.34
N GLY A 20 4.50 18.38 -10.06
CA GLY A 20 3.23 17.66 -10.01
C GLY A 20 2.79 17.32 -8.60
N VAL A 21 1.48 17.12 -8.47
CA VAL A 21 0.91 16.28 -7.42
C VAL A 21 1.50 14.89 -7.63
N SER A 22 2.74 14.68 -7.16
CA SER A 22 3.15 13.38 -6.66
C SER A 22 2.03 12.98 -5.72
N ALA A 23 1.47 11.79 -5.91
CA ALA A 23 0.50 11.21 -4.99
C ALA A 23 1.21 11.04 -3.64
N ALA A 24 1.32 12.14 -2.90
CA ALA A 24 1.56 12.13 -1.48
C ALA A 24 0.39 11.31 -0.97
N GLN A 25 0.68 10.06 -0.61
CA GLN A 25 -0.20 9.18 0.12
C GLN A 25 -1.04 10.02 1.08
N ASP A 26 -2.36 9.84 1.06
CA ASP A 26 -3.21 10.55 2.02
C ASP A 26 -2.71 10.17 3.42
N ALA A 27 -2.05 11.11 4.10
CA ALA A 27 -1.38 10.84 5.36
C ALA A 27 -2.38 10.35 6.42
N ALA A 28 -3.66 10.74 6.29
CA ALA A 28 -4.71 10.24 7.15
C ALA A 28 -5.07 8.78 6.84
N GLU A 29 -5.17 8.41 5.56
CA GLU A 29 -5.42 7.02 5.13
C GLU A 29 -4.29 6.10 5.61
N LEU A 30 -3.03 6.48 5.35
CA LEU A 30 -1.86 5.73 5.82
C LEU A 30 -1.83 5.62 7.35
N ALA A 31 -2.20 6.68 8.08
CA ALA A 31 -2.23 6.64 9.54
C ALA A 31 -3.26 5.63 10.07
N VAL A 32 -4.45 5.57 9.46
CA VAL A 32 -5.48 4.57 9.82
C VAL A 32 -4.99 3.16 9.49
N ALA A 33 -4.48 2.94 8.27
CA ALA A 33 -3.96 1.64 7.83
C ALA A 33 -2.84 1.13 8.74
N ARG A 34 -1.83 1.97 8.99
CA ARG A 34 -0.71 1.63 9.87
C ARG A 34 -1.19 1.34 11.28
N GLY A 35 -2.13 2.14 11.80
CA GLY A 35 -2.68 1.98 13.14
C GLY A 35 -3.38 0.64 13.34
N VAL A 36 -4.26 0.24 12.41
CA VAL A 36 -4.96 -1.05 12.50
C VAL A 36 -4.02 -2.24 12.30
N LEU A 37 -3.12 -2.16 11.30
CA LEU A 37 -2.20 -3.27 10.99
C LEU A 37 -1.21 -3.55 12.12
N LEU A 38 -0.70 -2.52 12.81
CA LEU A 38 0.15 -2.70 14.00
C LEU A 38 -0.56 -3.43 15.14
N GLN A 39 -1.87 -3.23 15.30
CA GLN A 39 -2.64 -3.94 16.33
C GLN A 39 -2.90 -5.40 15.96
N LEU A 40 -2.94 -5.72 14.67
CA LEU A 40 -3.30 -7.05 14.17
C LEU A 40 -2.11 -7.99 14.03
N GLN A 41 -0.93 -7.49 13.70
CA GLN A 41 0.20 -8.34 13.32
C GLN A 41 0.57 -9.40 14.38
N ALA A 42 0.68 -9.04 15.67
CA ALA A 42 1.01 -10.02 16.71
C ALA A 42 0.01 -11.19 16.77
N ARG A 43 -1.28 -10.90 16.52
CA ARG A 43 -2.33 -11.93 16.44
C ARG A 43 -2.27 -12.71 15.13
N SER A 44 -2.00 -12.02 14.02
CA SER A 44 -1.84 -12.63 12.69
C SER A 44 -0.73 -13.67 12.69
N PHE A 45 0.41 -13.35 13.30
CA PHE A 45 1.55 -14.27 13.46
C PHE A 45 1.16 -15.47 14.34
N ALA A 46 0.63 -15.20 15.54
CA ALA A 46 0.32 -16.25 16.51
C ALA A 46 -0.76 -17.25 16.04
N GLU A 47 -1.73 -16.78 15.24
CA GLU A 47 -2.77 -17.64 14.71
C GLU A 47 -2.44 -18.19 13.31
N ASN A 48 -1.39 -17.68 12.66
CA ASN A 48 -1.04 -17.92 11.26
C ASN A 48 -2.21 -17.68 10.29
N LEU A 49 -2.83 -16.50 10.40
CA LEU A 49 -4.00 -16.10 9.61
C LEU A 49 -3.91 -14.65 9.19
N GLU A 50 -4.47 -14.36 8.03
CA GLU A 50 -4.73 -13.02 7.58
C GLU A 50 -5.91 -12.38 8.32
N TYR A 51 -5.78 -11.09 8.55
CA TYR A 51 -6.82 -10.24 9.09
C TYR A 51 -7.00 -9.03 8.18
N CYS A 52 -8.24 -8.71 7.82
CA CYS A 52 -8.52 -7.68 6.83
C CYS A 52 -9.73 -6.83 7.17
N GLY A 53 -9.90 -5.77 6.39
CA GLY A 53 -11.07 -4.90 6.40
C GLY A 53 -10.92 -3.78 5.39
N TYR A 54 -11.79 -2.79 5.50
CA TYR A 54 -11.73 -1.58 4.69
C TYR A 54 -11.52 -0.34 5.54
N ILE A 55 -10.94 0.69 4.92
CA ILE A 55 -10.89 2.06 5.41
C ILE A 55 -11.90 2.85 4.60
N GLY A 56 -12.80 3.54 5.30
CA GLY A 56 -13.82 4.36 4.69
C GLY A 56 -13.90 5.76 5.28
N ARG A 57 -14.50 6.66 4.50
CA ARG A 57 -14.79 8.04 4.87
C ARG A 57 -16.17 8.12 5.48
N LEU A 58 -16.26 8.71 6.68
CA LEU A 58 -17.51 9.03 7.34
C LEU A 58 -18.13 10.32 6.76
N PRO A 59 -19.43 10.59 7.00
CA PRO A 59 -20.08 11.82 6.53
C PRO A 59 -19.43 13.13 7.01
N ASP A 60 -18.72 13.10 8.14
CA ASP A 60 -17.98 14.25 8.68
C ASP A 60 -16.57 14.40 8.07
N GLY A 61 -16.22 13.56 7.09
CA GLY A 61 -14.95 13.56 6.37
C GLY A 61 -13.82 12.76 7.04
N ARG A 62 -14.01 12.26 8.28
CA ARG A 62 -13.01 11.45 8.98
C ARG A 62 -12.85 10.08 8.34
N LEU A 63 -11.65 9.52 8.39
CA LEU A 63 -11.36 8.15 7.99
C LEU A 63 -11.38 7.21 9.20
N THR A 64 -11.93 6.01 9.02
CA THR A 64 -11.88 4.92 10.01
C THR A 64 -11.91 3.56 9.31
N ALA A 65 -11.43 2.53 10.00
CA ALA A 65 -11.54 1.14 9.55
C ALA A 65 -12.92 0.54 9.87
N THR A 66 -13.33 -0.48 9.12
CA THR A 66 -14.41 -1.41 9.47
C THR A 66 -14.05 -2.25 10.69
N GLU A 67 -15.02 -3.01 11.18
CA GLU A 67 -14.71 -4.19 12.00
C GLU A 67 -13.75 -5.13 11.24
N VAL A 68 -12.81 -5.73 11.97
CA VAL A 68 -11.79 -6.61 11.39
C VAL A 68 -12.39 -7.99 11.14
N SER A 69 -12.14 -8.49 9.94
CA SER A 69 -12.50 -9.85 9.53
C SER A 69 -11.32 -10.79 9.72
N ARG A 70 -11.63 -12.01 10.16
CA ARG A 70 -10.66 -13.12 10.25
C ARG A 70 -10.71 -13.91 8.95
N GLY A 71 -9.58 -14.01 8.27
CA GLY A 71 -9.39 -14.82 7.08
C GLY A 71 -8.87 -16.22 7.39
N ASP A 72 -8.10 -16.73 6.45
CA ASP A 72 -7.28 -17.93 6.57
C ASP A 72 -5.80 -17.60 6.30
N THR A 73 -4.94 -18.59 6.09
CA THR A 73 -3.49 -18.39 5.88
C THR A 73 -3.16 -17.79 4.52
N TRP A 74 -4.09 -17.78 3.57
CA TRP A 74 -3.86 -17.42 2.16
C TRP A 74 -4.71 -16.26 1.67
N GLY A 75 -5.62 -15.75 2.50
CA GLY A 75 -6.49 -14.67 2.11
C GLY A 75 -7.46 -14.26 3.19
N CYS A 76 -8.08 -13.11 2.97
CA CYS A 76 -9.15 -12.62 3.82
C CYS A 76 -10.20 -11.89 2.98
N LEU A 77 -11.47 -12.22 3.21
CA LEU A 77 -12.61 -11.52 2.65
C LEU A 77 -13.28 -10.72 3.75
N SER A 78 -13.32 -9.40 3.59
CA SER A 78 -13.95 -8.51 4.55
C SER A 78 -15.46 -8.80 4.66
N ARG A 79 -15.95 -8.82 5.90
CA ARG A 79 -17.36 -8.90 6.30
C ARG A 79 -17.74 -7.73 7.22
N GLY A 80 -16.90 -6.71 7.28
CA GLY A 80 -17.11 -5.52 8.10
C GLY A 80 -18.31 -4.70 7.61
N ASP A 81 -18.92 -3.92 8.50
CA ASP A 81 -20.03 -3.04 8.14
C ASP A 81 -19.53 -1.77 7.44
N GLU A 82 -19.78 -1.68 6.15
CA GLU A 82 -19.43 -0.54 5.31
C GLU A 82 -20.54 0.52 5.23
N SER A 83 -21.74 0.25 5.77
CA SER A 83 -22.93 1.08 5.57
C SER A 83 -22.82 2.49 6.15
N ARG A 84 -21.86 2.70 7.06
CA ARG A 84 -21.57 4.01 7.66
C ARG A 84 -20.68 4.90 6.81
N PHE A 85 -20.09 4.37 5.74
CA PHE A 85 -19.18 5.13 4.89
C PHE A 85 -19.91 5.80 3.73
N VAL A 86 -19.47 7.01 3.41
CA VAL A 86 -19.85 7.68 2.16
C VAL A 86 -18.97 7.24 0.99
N GLU A 87 -17.79 6.67 1.30
CA GLU A 87 -16.80 6.20 0.34
C GLU A 87 -15.86 5.20 1.03
N ILE A 88 -15.52 4.10 0.36
CA ILE A 88 -14.41 3.22 0.73
C ILE A 88 -13.17 3.72 -0.02
N VAL A 89 -12.09 3.98 0.72
CA VAL A 89 -10.87 4.58 0.15
C VAL A 89 -9.74 3.56 0.03
N ALA A 90 -9.68 2.57 0.92
CA ALA A 90 -8.66 1.53 0.87
C ALA A 90 -9.12 0.20 1.49
N SER A 91 -8.56 -0.91 1.04
CA SER A 91 -8.50 -2.18 1.74
C SER A 91 -7.27 -2.22 2.67
N PHE A 92 -7.27 -3.13 3.64
CA PHE A 92 -6.07 -3.50 4.37
C PHE A 92 -6.06 -4.98 4.73
N HIS A 93 -4.88 -5.60 4.78
CA HIS A 93 -4.71 -6.93 5.35
C HIS A 93 -3.29 -7.21 5.88
N THR A 94 -3.18 -8.24 6.72
CA THR A 94 -1.92 -8.83 7.16
C THR A 94 -1.64 -10.11 6.36
N HIS A 95 -0.38 -10.37 6.02
CA HIS A 95 0.06 -11.67 5.50
C HIS A 95 0.46 -12.58 6.67
N ALA A 96 -0.51 -13.31 7.23
CA ALA A 96 -0.40 -14.41 8.21
C ALA A 96 0.87 -14.42 9.10
N GLY A 97 1.36 -15.61 9.47
CA GLY A 97 2.69 -15.80 10.07
C GLY A 97 3.74 -16.10 9.02
N PHE A 98 5.01 -16.00 9.37
CA PHE A 98 6.10 -16.35 8.46
C PHE A 98 6.04 -17.83 8.05
N ASP A 99 6.01 -18.09 6.75
CA ASP A 99 6.11 -19.43 6.14
C ASP A 99 7.13 -19.39 5.01
N ARG A 100 8.14 -20.28 5.06
CA ARG A 100 9.18 -20.41 4.04
C ARG A 100 8.66 -20.85 2.67
N ALA A 101 7.50 -21.51 2.64
CA ALA A 101 6.87 -21.93 1.40
C ALA A 101 6.03 -20.81 0.76
N ALA A 102 5.79 -19.71 1.46
CA ALA A 102 4.99 -18.60 1.00
C ALA A 102 5.85 -17.38 0.66
N ASP A 103 5.56 -16.72 -0.45
CA ASP A 103 6.13 -15.41 -0.79
C ASP A 103 5.40 -14.28 -0.05
N SER A 104 5.37 -14.37 1.28
CA SER A 104 4.55 -13.53 2.17
C SER A 104 5.11 -12.11 2.36
N GLU A 105 6.26 -11.77 1.78
CA GLU A 105 6.93 -10.49 1.98
C GLU A 105 6.59 -9.42 0.93
N VAL A 106 5.80 -9.76 -0.09
CA VAL A 106 5.30 -8.86 -1.14
C VAL A 106 3.80 -9.08 -1.31
N PRO A 107 3.01 -8.08 -1.73
CA PRO A 107 1.62 -8.31 -2.11
C PRO A 107 1.52 -9.30 -3.27
N SER A 108 0.47 -10.10 -3.26
CA SER A 108 0.18 -11.05 -4.35
C SER A 108 -0.38 -10.35 -5.59
N THR A 109 -0.33 -11.03 -6.73
CA THR A 109 -1.05 -10.62 -7.93
C THR A 109 -2.55 -10.48 -7.67
N ASP A 110 -3.13 -11.33 -6.83
CA ASP A 110 -4.56 -11.31 -6.54
C ASP A 110 -4.94 -10.13 -5.64
N ASP A 111 -4.09 -9.72 -4.69
CA ASP A 111 -4.26 -8.47 -3.93
C ASP A 111 -4.38 -7.28 -4.88
N LEU A 112 -3.41 -7.15 -5.78
CA LEU A 112 -3.34 -6.03 -6.69
C LEU A 112 -4.52 -6.03 -7.69
N ARG A 113 -4.95 -7.20 -8.17
CA ARG A 113 -6.13 -7.32 -9.03
C ARG A 113 -7.41 -7.00 -8.29
N GLY A 114 -7.54 -7.45 -7.04
CA GLY A 114 -8.68 -7.18 -6.17
C GLY A 114 -8.88 -5.68 -6.00
N ASP A 115 -7.86 -4.99 -5.52
CA ASP A 115 -7.88 -3.54 -5.31
C ASP A 115 -8.17 -2.76 -6.61
N VAL A 116 -7.58 -3.19 -7.74
CA VAL A 116 -7.88 -2.63 -9.08
C VAL A 116 -9.34 -2.83 -9.48
N ALA A 117 -9.90 -4.02 -9.26
CA ALA A 117 -11.27 -4.35 -9.61
C ALA A 117 -12.27 -3.57 -8.74
N GLU A 118 -11.98 -3.42 -7.46
CA GLU A 118 -12.79 -2.71 -6.47
C GLU A 118 -12.61 -1.19 -6.55
N ARG A 119 -11.53 -0.72 -7.19
CA ARG A 119 -11.15 0.69 -7.33
C ARG A 119 -10.86 1.37 -5.99
N VAL A 120 -10.21 0.63 -5.10
CA VAL A 120 -9.77 1.09 -3.78
C VAL A 120 -8.26 0.94 -3.67
N ASN A 121 -7.59 1.79 -2.91
CA ASN A 121 -6.18 1.55 -2.60
C ASN A 121 -6.04 0.30 -1.70
N GLY A 122 -4.83 -0.19 -1.48
CA GLY A 122 -4.60 -1.29 -0.53
C GLY A 122 -3.40 -1.09 0.37
N TYR A 123 -3.43 -1.72 1.55
CA TYR A 123 -2.31 -1.74 2.49
C TYR A 123 -2.05 -3.15 3.00
N VAL A 124 -0.80 -3.63 2.84
CA VAL A 124 -0.42 -4.99 3.21
C VAL A 124 0.71 -4.95 4.23
N ALA A 125 0.50 -5.58 5.39
CA ALA A 125 1.55 -5.73 6.41
C ALA A 125 2.09 -7.17 6.42
N THR A 126 3.41 -7.30 6.36
CA THR A 126 4.11 -8.59 6.14
C THR A 126 4.79 -9.11 7.40
N PRO A 127 5.13 -10.42 7.50
CA PRO A 127 5.82 -11.00 8.65
C PRO A 127 7.18 -10.36 8.95
N GLY A 128 7.93 -9.94 7.93
CA GLY A 128 9.21 -9.24 8.08
C GLY A 128 9.07 -7.79 8.56
N GLY A 129 7.85 -7.31 8.72
CA GLY A 129 7.53 -5.97 9.22
C GLY A 129 7.54 -4.89 8.17
N ARG A 130 7.44 -5.24 6.88
CA ARG A 130 7.22 -4.26 5.80
C ARG A 130 5.78 -3.82 5.77
N LEU A 131 5.56 -2.59 5.30
CA LEU A 131 4.25 -2.08 4.94
C LEU A 131 4.25 -1.72 3.45
N TRP A 132 3.31 -2.28 2.72
CA TRP A 132 3.08 -2.02 1.30
C TRP A 132 1.84 -1.16 1.10
N TYR A 133 1.84 -0.41 0.00
CA TYR A 133 0.72 0.34 -0.51
C TYR A 133 0.45 -0.05 -1.96
N ILE A 134 -0.81 -0.35 -2.27
CA ILE A 134 -1.28 -0.65 -3.62
C ILE A 134 -2.02 0.57 -4.16
N ASP A 135 -1.53 1.11 -5.27
CA ASP A 135 -2.20 2.13 -6.05
C ASP A 135 -3.02 1.46 -7.16
N TYR A 136 -4.34 1.39 -6.97
CA TYR A 136 -5.24 0.74 -7.92
C TYR A 136 -5.29 1.44 -9.28
N ARG A 137 -5.05 2.76 -9.32
CA ARG A 137 -5.10 3.52 -10.58
C ARG A 137 -3.90 3.22 -11.44
N ARG A 138 -2.77 2.91 -10.81
CA ARG A 138 -1.50 2.58 -11.49
C ARG A 138 -1.27 1.08 -11.60
N ALA A 139 -1.99 0.26 -10.85
CA ALA A 139 -1.71 -1.17 -10.69
C ALA A 139 -0.25 -1.41 -10.26
N VAL A 140 0.17 -0.70 -9.21
CA VAL A 140 1.52 -0.78 -8.65
C VAL A 140 1.47 -0.91 -7.13
N ALA A 141 2.19 -1.89 -6.60
CA ALA A 141 2.50 -2.02 -5.19
C ALA A 141 3.84 -1.32 -4.89
N THR A 142 3.91 -0.52 -3.82
CA THR A 142 5.13 0.18 -3.39
C THR A 142 5.33 0.03 -1.89
N GLN A 143 6.57 -0.24 -1.44
CA GLN A 143 6.87 -0.25 -0.01
C GLN A 143 6.74 1.17 0.55
N VAL A 144 5.88 1.32 1.54
CA VAL A 144 5.85 2.49 2.42
C VAL A 144 7.06 2.47 3.35
N CYS A 145 7.37 1.29 3.89
CA CYS A 145 8.59 1.06 4.67
C CYS A 145 9.00 -0.42 4.68
N GLY A 146 10.29 -0.65 4.97
CA GLY A 146 10.94 -1.96 4.91
C GLY A 146 10.95 -2.75 6.23
N LEU A 147 11.90 -3.66 6.36
CA LEU A 147 12.02 -4.62 7.47
C LEU A 147 11.95 -3.95 8.85
N GLY A 148 11.19 -4.56 9.77
CA GLY A 148 11.06 -4.12 11.16
C GLY A 148 10.40 -2.75 11.35
N CYS A 149 9.81 -2.16 10.30
CA CYS A 149 9.08 -0.90 10.41
C CYS A 149 7.74 -1.07 11.14
N MET A 150 7.10 -2.22 10.93
CA MET A 150 5.89 -2.68 11.61
C MET A 150 6.28 -3.72 12.68
N GLY A 151 5.30 -4.46 13.20
CA GLY A 151 5.57 -5.71 13.92
C GLY A 151 6.27 -6.72 13.02
N GLN A 152 7.21 -7.46 13.59
CA GLN A 152 7.97 -8.50 12.91
C GLN A 152 7.69 -9.83 13.61
N ASP A 153 7.39 -10.85 12.82
CA ASP A 153 7.19 -12.22 13.29
C ASP A 153 8.51 -12.71 13.93
N PRO A 154 8.50 -13.24 15.17
CA PRO A 154 9.68 -13.81 15.80
C PRO A 154 10.37 -14.91 14.99
N ASP A 155 9.62 -15.63 14.16
CA ASP A 155 10.14 -16.72 13.32
C ASP A 155 10.65 -16.23 11.96
N PHE A 156 10.52 -14.93 11.65
CA PHE A 156 10.95 -14.35 10.38
C PHE A 156 12.44 -14.52 10.12
N ILE A 157 12.79 -14.93 8.89
CA ILE A 157 14.17 -15.08 8.45
C ILE A 157 14.48 -14.05 7.34
N PRO A 158 15.31 -13.03 7.63
CA PRO A 158 15.68 -12.03 6.64
C PRO A 158 16.30 -12.65 5.39
N GLY A 159 15.72 -12.34 4.23
CA GLY A 159 16.22 -12.75 2.92
C GLY A 159 15.73 -14.11 2.42
N ASP A 160 14.90 -14.83 3.17
CA ASP A 160 14.34 -16.13 2.76
C ASP A 160 13.46 -15.99 1.50
N ALA A 161 12.66 -14.91 1.40
CA ALA A 161 11.89 -14.54 0.20
C ALA A 161 12.74 -14.02 -0.98
N GLY A 162 14.08 -14.05 -0.87
CA GLY A 162 14.99 -13.51 -1.87
C GLY A 162 14.97 -11.97 -1.98
N PRO A 163 15.49 -11.41 -3.08
CA PRO A 163 15.51 -9.96 -3.28
C PRO A 163 14.10 -9.37 -3.41
N ILE A 164 13.84 -8.31 -2.64
CA ILE A 164 12.57 -7.57 -2.64
C ILE A 164 12.83 -6.15 -3.17
N ALA A 165 12.16 -5.79 -4.25
CA ALA A 165 12.24 -4.47 -4.85
C ALA A 165 11.41 -3.43 -4.07
N GLN A 166 11.66 -2.14 -4.30
CA GLN A 166 10.88 -1.07 -3.67
C GLN A 166 9.43 -1.00 -4.19
N SER A 167 9.19 -1.49 -5.40
CA SER A 167 7.87 -1.48 -6.04
C SER A 167 7.73 -2.63 -7.02
N TYR A 168 6.49 -3.07 -7.24
CA TYR A 168 6.12 -4.08 -8.22
C TYR A 168 4.89 -3.63 -9.03
N THR A 169 4.96 -3.76 -10.35
CA THR A 169 3.78 -3.74 -11.22
C THR A 169 3.08 -5.10 -11.18
N LEU A 170 1.83 -5.15 -11.64
CA LEU A 170 1.10 -6.42 -11.84
C LEU A 170 1.93 -7.47 -12.59
N GLN A 171 2.56 -7.07 -13.70
CA GLN A 171 3.37 -7.98 -14.51
C GLN A 171 4.60 -8.51 -13.74
N GLN A 172 5.21 -7.68 -12.90
CA GLN A 172 6.37 -8.10 -12.10
C GLN A 172 5.97 -9.07 -10.99
N LEU A 173 4.79 -8.90 -10.37
CA LEU A 173 4.24 -9.86 -9.42
C LEU A 173 3.93 -11.20 -10.09
N GLN A 174 3.29 -11.19 -11.25
CA GLN A 174 3.02 -12.41 -12.03
C GLN A 174 4.30 -13.19 -12.32
N VAL A 175 5.35 -12.52 -12.81
CA VAL A 175 6.65 -13.16 -13.08
C VAL A 175 7.27 -13.73 -11.81
N ARG A 176 7.13 -13.03 -10.67
CA ARG A 176 7.66 -13.48 -9.37
C ARG A 176 6.95 -14.74 -8.87
N GLU A 177 5.64 -14.82 -9.07
CA GLU A 177 4.81 -15.97 -8.69
C GLU A 177 4.88 -17.13 -9.69
N GLY A 178 5.52 -16.93 -10.86
CA GLY A 178 5.68 -17.95 -11.89
C GLY A 178 4.50 -18.08 -12.85
N HIS A 179 3.73 -17.01 -13.02
CA HIS A 179 2.61 -16.89 -13.97
C HIS A 179 3.02 -16.41 -15.36
#